data_AF-C7CF33-F1
#
_entry.id   AF-C7CF33-F1
#
_cell.length_a   1.000
_cell.length_b   1.000
_cell.length_c   1.000
_cell.angle_alpha   90.00
_cell.angle_beta   90.00
_cell.angle_gamma   90.00
#
_symmetry.space_group_name_H-M   'P 1'
#
loop_
_entity.id
_entity.type
_entity.pdbx_description
1 polymer ?
#
loop_
_entity_poly.entity_id
_entity_poly.type
_entity_poly.pdbx_seq_one_letter_code
_entity_poly.pdbx_strand_id
1 'polypeptide(L)' 'MVHVGTGYYTVGVVHKSSTLILQLWARLVDAHTGRDVFSCNLNFRGDTDEAWQRAETFLAAQIRDASTGEPMRHPNRRP' A
#
# COMPACT_ATOMS: atom_id res chain seq x y z
N MET A 1 -9.34 -4.07 3.25
CA MET A 1 -10.07 -3.37 2.17
C MET A 1 -9.59 -3.93 0.84
N VAL A 2 -10.50 -4.25 -0.09
CA VAL A 2 -10.18 -4.81 -1.41
C VAL A 2 -10.83 -3.91 -2.46
N HIS A 3 -10.03 -3.37 -3.38
CA HIS A 3 -10.50 -2.63 -4.55
C HIS A 3 -10.20 -3.46 -5.80
N VAL A 4 -11.13 -3.47 -6.76
CA VAL A 4 -11.03 -4.22 -8.02
C VAL A 4 -11.07 -3.23 -9.19
N GLY A 5 -10.00 -3.20 -9.98
CA GLY A 5 -9.99 -2.63 -11.34
C GLY A 5 -10.13 -3.73 -12.39
N THR A 6 -10.25 -3.39 -13.67
CA THR A 6 -10.50 -4.30 -14.82
C THR A 6 -9.35 -5.26 -15.17
N GLY A 7 -8.59 -5.72 -14.18
CA GLY A 7 -7.46 -6.63 -14.30
C GLY A 7 -6.57 -6.69 -13.05
N TYR A 8 -6.85 -5.90 -12.01
CA TYR A 8 -6.04 -5.84 -10.79
C TYR A 8 -6.90 -5.82 -9.54
N TYR A 9 -6.41 -6.42 -8.45
CA TYR A 9 -7.02 -6.30 -7.14
C TYR A 9 -5.98 -5.94 -6.07
N THR A 10 -6.39 -5.17 -5.07
CA THR A 10 -5.54 -4.80 -3.94
C THR A 10 -5.91 -5.62 -2.71
N VAL A 11 -4.91 -6.17 -2.02
CA VAL A 11 -5.06 -6.84 -0.72
C VAL A 11 -4.32 -6.05 0.33
N GLY A 12 -5.03 -5.61 1.38
CA GLY A 12 -4.45 -4.92 2.53
C GLY A 12 -4.69 -5.66 3.84
N VAL A 13 -3.64 -5.85 4.63
CA VAL A 13 -3.68 -6.38 6.01
C VAL A 13 -3.25 -5.28 6.97
N VAL A 14 -4.11 -4.98 7.93
CA VAL A 14 -3.83 -4.03 9.00
C VAL A 14 -3.54 -4.81 10.27
N HIS A 15 -2.45 -4.47 10.95
CA HIS A 15 -2.18 -4.90 12.32
C HIS A 15 -2.13 -3.67 13.22
N LYS A 16 -3.08 -3.63 14.16
CA LYS A 16 -3.11 -2.64 15.24
C LYS A 16 -2.36 -3.21 16.44
N SER A 17 -1.16 -2.71 16.71
CA SER A 17 -0.40 -3.10 17.91
C SER A 17 -0.87 -2.34 19.15
N SER A 18 -1.33 -1.10 18.98
CA SER A 18 -1.89 -0.27 20.04
C SER A 18 -2.81 0.81 19.46
N THR A 19 -3.43 1.64 20.31
CA THR A 19 -4.13 2.86 19.90
C THR A 19 -3.22 3.81 19.12
N LEU A 20 -1.92 3.85 19.44
CA LEU A 20 -0.99 4.77 18.79
C LEU A 20 -0.27 4.17 17.58
N ILE A 21 -0.13 2.85 17.46
CA ILE A 21 0.74 2.24 16.43
C ILE A 21 -0.04 1.25 15.57
N LEU A 22 -0.06 1.52 14.26
CA LEU A 22 -0.66 0.66 13.26
C LEU A 22 0.34 0.35 12.14
N GLN A 23 0.23 -0.86 11.62
CA GLN A 23 1.00 -1.35 10.49
C GLN A 23 0.03 -1.80 9.39
N LEU A 24 0.34 -1.44 8.14
CA LEU A 24 -0.44 -1.81 6.96
C LEU A 24 0.48 -2.42 5.92
N TRP A 25 0.21 -3.68 5.58
CA TRP A 25 0.79 -4.34 4.41
C TRP A 25 -0.22 -4.33 3.29
N ALA A 26 0.13 -3.71 2.16
CA ALA A 26 -0.72 -3.68 0.98
C ALA A 26 0.00 -4.27 -0.23
N ARG A 27 -0.76 -4.94 -1.07
CA ARG A 27 -0.31 -5.60 -2.30
C ARG A 27 -1.28 -5.32 -3.42
N LEU A 28 -0.78 -4.97 -4.60
CA LEU A 28 -1.53 -4.92 -5.84
C LEU A 28 -1.18 -6.17 -6.64
N VAL A 29 -2.20 -6.90 -7.05
CA VAL A 29 -2.04 -8.19 -7.72
C VAL A 29 -2.70 -8.13 -9.08
N ASP A 30 -2.00 -8.58 -10.11
CA ASP A 30 -2.57 -8.81 -11.44
C ASP A 30 -3.51 -10.01 -11.38
N ALA A 31 -4.78 -9.79 -11.73
CA ALA A 31 -5.85 -10.77 -11.61
C ALA A 31 -5.70 -11.94 -12.62
N HIS A 32 -4.99 -11.73 -13.72
CA HIS A 32 -4.83 -12.72 -14.78
C HIS A 32 -3.68 -13.70 -14.49
N THR A 33 -2.59 -13.22 -13.90
CA THR A 33 -1.37 -13.99 -13.62
C THR A 33 -1.20 -14.33 -12.14
N GLY A 34 -1.93 -13.65 -11.25
CA GLY A 34 -1.81 -13.79 -9.80
C GLY A 34 -0.51 -13.21 -9.23
N ARG A 35 0.27 -12.48 -10.01
CA ARG A 35 1.56 -11.92 -9.58
C ARG A 35 1.38 -10.61 -8.85
N ASP A 36 2.17 -10.42 -7.80
CA ASP A 36 2.32 -9.13 -7.13
C ASP A 36 2.99 -8.16 -8.11
N VAL A 37 2.28 -7.09 -8.46
CA VAL A 37 2.82 -6.01 -9.29
C VAL A 37 3.36 -4.87 -8.45
N PHE A 38 2.93 -4.78 -7.19
CA PHE A 38 3.41 -3.80 -6.22
C PHE A 38 3.10 -4.25 -4.80
N SER A 39 4.02 -3.99 -3.87
CA SER A 39 3.79 -4.18 -2.44
C SER A 39 4.37 -3.02 -1.64
N CYS A 40 3.67 -2.63 -0.57
CA CYS A 40 4.19 -1.66 0.39
C CYS A 40 3.87 -2.05 1.83
N ASN A 41 4.73 -1.60 2.73
CA ASN A 41 4.58 -1.70 4.17
C ASN A 41 4.60 -0.29 4.76
N LEU A 42 3.50 0.10 5.42
CA LEU A 42 3.34 1.40 6.04
C LEU A 42 3.26 1.23 7.55
N ASN A 43 3.95 2.11 8.27
CA ASN A 43 3.81 2.27 9.71
C ASN A 43 3.29 3.69 9.93
N PHE A 44 2.15 3.82 10.60
CA PHE A 44 1.58 5.12 10.91
C PHE A 44 1.07 5.17 12.35
N ARG A 45 0.94 6.41 12.84
CA ARG A 45 0.59 6.67 14.23
C ARG A 45 -0.81 7.24 14.37
N GLY A 46 -1.49 6.78 15.41
CA GLY A 46 -2.85 7.17 15.78
C GLY A 46 -3.89 6.32 15.07
N ASP A 47 -4.97 6.01 15.78
CA ASP A 47 -6.13 5.29 15.27
C ASP A 47 -7.32 6.21 14.97
N THR A 48 -7.07 7.51 14.80
CA THR A 48 -8.10 8.50 14.41
C THR A 48 -8.38 8.45 12.92
N ASP A 49 -9.56 8.95 12.53
CA ASP A 49 -9.98 9.02 11.13
C ASP A 49 -8.99 9.82 10.26
N GLU A 50 -8.40 10.89 10.79
CA GLU A 50 -7.42 11.69 10.04
C GLU A 50 -6.11 10.92 9.80
N ALA A 51 -5.68 10.10 10.76
CA ALA A 51 -4.50 9.24 10.59
C ALA A 51 -4.75 8.19 9.50
N TRP A 52 -5.96 7.61 9.49
CA TRP A 52 -6.41 6.70 8.45
C TRP A 52 -6.48 7.36 7.07
N GLN A 53 -7.08 8.54 6.96
CA GLN A 53 -7.20 9.26 5.70
C GLN A 53 -5.83 9.61 5.09
N ARG A 54 -4.85 9.96 5.93
CA ARG A 54 -3.46 10.18 5.49
C ARG A 54 -2.82 8.89 4.98
N ALA A 55 -3.01 7.77 5.68
CA ALA A 55 -2.48 6.48 5.26
C ALA A 55 -3.10 6.02 3.92
N GLU A 56 -4.40 6.20 3.74
CA GLU A 56 -5.10 5.89 2.49
C GLU A 56 -4.63 6.76 1.32
N THR A 57 -4.52 8.07 1.53
CA THR A 57 -4.02 9.02 0.52
C THR A 57 -2.61 8.66 0.08
N PHE A 58 -1.74 8.31 1.04
CA PHE A 58 -0.38 7.89 0.76
C PHE A 58 -0.34 6.57 -0.03
N LEU A 59 -1.13 5.57 0.38
CA LEU A 59 -1.22 4.29 -0.31
C LEU A 59 -1.73 4.45 -1.75
N ALA A 60 -2.77 5.25 -1.96
CA ALA A 60 -3.33 5.51 -3.29
C ALA A 60 -2.31 6.20 -4.21
N ALA A 61 -1.52 7.14 -3.67
CA ALA A 61 -0.45 7.79 -4.43
C ALA A 61 0.64 6.79 -4.86
N GLN A 62 1.05 5.88 -3.97
CA GLN A 62 2.04 4.85 -4.27
C GLN A 62 1.55 3.86 -5.35
N ILE A 63 0.28 3.44 -5.27
CA ILE A 63 -0.34 2.57 -6.27
C ILE A 63 -0.39 3.26 -7.64
N ARG A 64 -0.75 4.56 -7.67
CA ARG A 64 -0.80 5.34 -8.90
C ARG A 64 0.58 5.48 -9.55
N ASP A 65 1.60 5.78 -8.76
CA ASP A 65 2.99 5.88 -9.21
C ASP A 65 3.46 4.56 -9.84
N ALA A 66 3.26 3.45 -9.13
CA ALA A 66 3.60 2.12 -9.62
C ALA A 66 2.86 1.74 -10.93
N SER A 67 1.60 2.18 -11.08
CA SER A 67 0.80 1.90 -12.29
C SER A 67 1.20 2.72 -13.53
N THR A 68 1.94 3.82 -13.36
CA THR A 68 2.34 4.71 -14.46
C THR A 68 3.65 4.25 -15.14
N GLY A 69 4.30 3.20 -14.61
CA GLY A 69 5.49 2.61 -15.21
C GLY A 69 6.78 3.42 -14.99
N GLU A 70 6.78 4.42 -14.11
CA GLU A 70 8.05 4.98 -13.64
C GLU A 70 8.74 3.95 -12.73
N PRO A 71 9.96 3.50 -13.06
CA PRO A 71 10.70 2.62 -12.18
C PRO A 71 11.01 3.38 -10.89
N MET A 72 10.37 2.97 -9.80
CA MET A 72 10.58 3.49 -8.46
C MET A 72 12.07 3.58 -8.14
N ARG A 73 12.57 4.82 -8.05
CA ARG A 73 13.94 5.12 -7.59
C ARG A 73 14.01 4.76 -6.11
N HIS A 74 14.47 3.56 -5.77
CA HIS A 74 14.66 3.13 -4.39
C HIS A 74 15.58 4.13 -3.66
N PRO A 75 15.10 4.88 -2.65
CA PRO A 75 15.99 5.58 -1.77
C PRO A 75 16.64 4.52 -0.86
N ASN A 76 17.93 4.27 -1.07
CA ASN A 76 18.83 3.57 -0.15
C ASN A 76 18.76 2.02 -0.15
N ARG A 77 19.21 1.40 -1.26
CA ARG A 77 20.03 0.17 -1.13
C ARG A 77 21.50 0.59 -1.15
N ARG A 78 22.18 0.48 -0.01
CA ARG A 78 23.66 0.53 0.03
C ARG A 78 24.21 -0.82 -0.43
N PRO A 79 25.41 -0.85 -1.04
CA PRO A 79 26.11 -2.09 -1.40
C PRO A 79 26.40 -2.98 -0.19
#